data_AF-A0A1B7ISS0-F1
#
_entry.id   AF-A0A1B7ISS0-F1
#
_cell.length_a   1.000
_cell.length_b   1.000
_cell.length_c   1.000
_cell.angle_alpha   90.00
_cell.angle_beta   90.00
_cell.angle_gamma   90.00
#
_symmetry.space_group_name_H-M   'P 1'
#
loop_
_entity.id
_entity.type
_entity.pdbx_description
1 polymer ?
#
loop_
_entity_poly.entity_id
_entity_poly.type
_entity_poly.pdbx_seq_one_letter_code
_entity_poly.pdbx_strand_id
1 'polypeptide(L)'
;MLAAQTSCDKVKADIQQKIINNGVAESGFSLTIVPNDQADKPDAQVVGHCANDTQKILYTRTSSGNSQSSSTTQDGTSAEPQ
;
A
#
# COMPACT_ATOMS: atom_id res chain seq x y z
N MET A 1 -3.68 14.93 21.43
CA MET A 1 -4.45 13.86 20.76
C MET A 1 -3.47 12.76 20.33
N LEU A 2 -3.41 11.62 21.03
CA LEU A 2 -2.47 10.52 20.71
C LEU A 2 -3.19 9.21 20.28
N ALA A 3 -4.51 9.26 20.13
CA ALA A 3 -5.32 8.07 19.87
C ALA A 3 -5.16 7.54 18.43
N ALA A 4 -5.02 8.42 17.43
CA ALA A 4 -4.95 8.02 16.02
C ALA A 4 -3.62 7.32 15.66
N GLN A 5 -2.49 7.72 16.27
CA GLN A 5 -1.20 7.07 16.04
C GLN A 5 -1.20 5.62 16.52
N THR A 6 -1.71 5.36 17.73
CA THR A 6 -1.73 3.99 18.28
C THR A 6 -2.50 3.02 17.38
N SER A 7 -3.66 3.44 16.85
CA SER A 7 -4.47 2.56 16.00
C SER A 7 -3.78 2.21 14.69
N CYS A 8 -3.12 3.18 14.04
CA CYS A 8 -2.39 2.92 12.80
C CYS A 8 -1.12 2.08 13.02
N ASP A 9 -0.36 2.36 14.07
CA ASP A 9 0.83 1.57 14.43
C ASP A 9 0.47 0.12 14.79
N LYS A 10 -0.65 -0.11 15.47
CA LYS A 10 -1.15 -1.46 15.78
C LYS A 10 -1.52 -2.24 14.53
N VAL A 11 -2.28 -1.64 13.62
CA VAL A 11 -2.66 -2.29 12.35
C VAL A 11 -1.42 -2.56 11.50
N LYS A 12 -0.47 -1.61 11.42
CA LYS A 12 0.81 -1.80 10.74
C LYS A 12 1.58 -3.00 11.29
N ALA A 13 1.69 -3.12 12.62
CA ALA A 13 2.39 -4.23 13.27
C ALA A 13 1.69 -5.58 13.03
N ASP A 14 0.35 -5.63 13.08
CA ASP A 14 -0.42 -6.85 12.77
C ASP A 14 -0.17 -7.33 11.34
N ILE A 15 -0.22 -6.41 10.38
CA ILE A 15 0.07 -6.69 8.97
C ILE A 15 1.52 -7.15 8.80
N GLN A 16 2.48 -6.48 9.44
CA GLN A 16 3.90 -6.87 9.42
C GLN A 16 4.07 -8.31 9.91
N GLN A 17 3.45 -8.64 11.03
CA GLN A 17 3.53 -9.97 11.61
C GLN A 17 2.89 -11.03 10.71
N LYS A 18 1.74 -10.73 10.09
CA LYS A 18 1.12 -11.60 9.07
C LYS A 18 2.05 -11.84 7.89
N ILE A 19 2.70 -10.80 7.37
CA ILE A 19 3.65 -10.92 6.27
C ILE A 19 4.84 -11.82 6.64
N ILE A 20 5.38 -11.65 7.85
CA ILE A 20 6.45 -12.51 8.40
C ILE A 20 5.99 -13.96 8.55
N ASN A 21 4.77 -14.17 9.07
CA ASN A 21 4.19 -15.51 9.21
C ASN A 21 3.95 -16.22 7.87
N ASN A 22 3.78 -15.47 6.77
CA ASN A 22 3.71 -16.04 5.42
C ASN A 22 5.10 -16.36 4.82
N GLY A 23 6.19 -16.11 5.56
CA GLY A 23 7.56 -16.43 5.16
C GLY A 23 8.33 -15.27 4.53
N VAL A 24 7.80 -14.04 4.57
CA VAL A 24 8.53 -12.86 4.07
C VAL A 24 9.33 -12.24 5.24
N ALA A 25 10.65 -12.26 5.15
CA ALA A 25 11.50 -11.66 6.18
C ALA A 25 11.22 -10.16 6.35
N GLU A 26 11.33 -9.64 7.57
CA GLU A 26 11.06 -8.22 7.88
C GLU A 26 11.92 -7.26 7.06
N SER A 27 13.17 -7.63 6.76
CA SER A 27 14.07 -6.85 5.89
C SER A 27 13.70 -6.90 4.40
N GLY A 28 12.84 -7.84 3.99
CA GLY A 28 12.40 -8.04 2.61
C GLY A 28 11.25 -7.12 2.19
N PHE A 29 10.71 -6.33 3.11
CA PHE A 29 9.65 -5.37 2.83
C PHE A 29 9.69 -4.15 3.75
N SER A 30 8.87 -3.14 3.45
CA SER A 30 8.66 -1.96 4.26
C SER A 30 7.19 -1.58 4.25
N LEU A 31 6.69 -1.16 5.42
CA LEU A 31 5.32 -0.67 5.59
C LEU A 31 5.33 0.84 5.84
N THR A 32 4.70 1.59 4.94
CA THR A 32 4.59 3.05 5.03
C THR A 32 3.14 3.46 5.23
N ILE A 33 2.87 4.33 6.20
CA ILE A 33 1.54 4.90 6.41
C ILE A 33 1.48 6.22 5.65
N VAL A 34 0.49 6.37 4.77
CA VAL A 34 0.25 7.59 4.01
C VAL A 34 -1.23 7.96 4.06
N PRO A 35 -1.59 9.24 3.86
CA PRO A 35 -2.98 9.65 3.66
C PRO A 35 -3.63 8.92 2.47
N ASN A 36 -4.95 8.75 2.49
CA ASN A 36 -5.67 8.05 1.43
C ASN A 36 -5.38 8.62 0.02
N ASP A 37 -5.29 9.95 -0.11
CA ASP A 37 -4.94 10.64 -1.36
C ASP A 37 -3.52 10.33 -1.89
N GLN A 38 -2.62 9.87 -1.02
CA GLN A 38 -1.22 9.55 -1.36
C GLN A 38 -0.94 8.05 -1.42
N ALA A 39 -1.98 7.23 -1.23
CA ALA A 39 -1.86 5.80 -1.19
C ALA A 39 -1.77 5.15 -2.58
N ASP A 40 -2.13 5.89 -3.61
CA ASP A 40 -2.05 5.49 -5.01
C ASP A 40 -0.59 5.61 -5.48
N LYS A 41 0.24 4.63 -5.09
CA LYS A 41 1.63 4.52 -5.54
C LYS A 41 1.80 3.26 -6.38
N PRO A 42 2.33 3.36 -7.61
CA PRO A 42 2.49 2.20 -8.48
C PRO A 42 3.48 1.17 -7.92
N ASP A 43 4.46 1.63 -7.13
CA ASP A 43 5.49 0.77 -6.52
C ASP A 43 5.11 0.22 -5.13
N ALA A 44 3.88 0.46 -4.67
CA ALA A 44 3.45 0.03 -3.35
C ALA A 44 2.03 -0.52 -3.33
N GLN A 45 1.84 -1.61 -2.59
CA GLN A 45 0.55 -2.29 -2.48
C GLN A 45 -0.19 -1.86 -1.21
N VAL A 46 -1.44 -1.44 -1.32
CA VAL A 46 -2.28 -1.16 -0.15
C VAL A 46 -2.63 -2.48 0.53
N VAL A 47 -2.08 -2.72 1.72
CA VAL A 47 -2.28 -3.95 2.50
C VAL A 47 -3.18 -3.73 3.72
N GLY A 48 -3.55 -2.49 4.00
CA GLY A 48 -4.52 -2.16 5.04
C GLY A 48 -4.83 -0.67 5.14
N HIS A 49 -5.79 -0.36 6.01
CA HIS A 49 -6.35 0.97 6.20
C HIS A 49 -6.49 1.23 7.70
N CYS A 50 -6.24 2.46 8.12
CA CYS A 50 -6.31 2.84 9.52
C CYS A 50 -6.90 4.26 9.69
N ALA A 51 -7.22 4.61 10.94
CA ALA A 51 -7.85 5.89 11.30
C ALA A 51 -9.16 6.16 10.52
N ASN A 52 -10.08 5.19 10.49
CA ASN A 52 -11.36 5.25 9.75
C ASN A 52 -11.15 5.51 8.25
N ASP A 53 -10.26 4.73 7.61
CA ASP A 53 -9.97 4.81 6.17
C ASP A 53 -9.41 6.16 5.69
N THR A 54 -8.97 7.02 6.60
CA THR A 54 -8.30 8.28 6.26
C THR A 54 -6.83 8.07 5.88
N GLN A 55 -6.22 6.98 6.35
CA GLN A 55 -4.84 6.61 6.09
C GLN A 55 -4.75 5.15 5.62
N LYS A 56 -3.77 4.90 4.76
CA LYS A 56 -3.49 3.58 4.17
C LYS A 56 -2.09 3.13 4.50
N ILE A 57 -1.94 1.82 4.62
CA ILE A 57 -0.69 1.13 4.91
C ILE A 57 -0.23 0.49 3.60
N LEU A 58 0.87 1.02 3.08
CA LEU A 58 1.47 0.64 1.83
C LEU A 58 2.59 -0.36 2.12
N TYR A 59 2.59 -1.45 1.36
CA TYR A 59 3.62 -2.47 1.33
C TYR A 59 4.53 -2.23 0.14
N THR A 60 5.81 -2.04 0.43
CA THR A 60 6.87 -1.97 -0.57
C THR A 60 7.81 -3.14 -0.36
N ARG A 61 8.03 -3.95 -1.40
CA ARG A 61 8.90 -5.12 -1.31
C ARG A 61 10.34 -4.73 -1.63
N THR A 62 11.23 -4.83 -0.65
CA THR A 62 12.66 -4.51 -0.79
C THR A 62 13.40 -5.51 -1.69
N SER A 63 12.86 -6.73 -1.84
CA SER A 63 13.46 -7.81 -2.63
C SER A 63 13.20 -7.76 -4.14
N SER A 64 12.33 -6.88 -4.62
CA SER A 64 11.85 -6.93 -6.00
C SER A 64 12.40 -5.76 -6.81
N GLY A 65 13.53 -6.00 -7.47
CA GLY A 65 13.79 -5.34 -8.75
C GLY A 65 12.62 -5.65 -9.70
N ASN A 66 12.12 -4.59 -10.36
CA ASN A 66 11.10 -4.62 -11.41
C ASN A 66 9.82 -5.43 -11.11
N SER A 67 8.79 -4.73 -10.63
CA SER A 67 7.42 -5.03 -11.07
C SER A 67 6.82 -3.78 -11.67
N GLN A 68 7.26 -3.51 -12.90
CA GLN A 68 6.47 -2.83 -13.90
C GLN A 68 5.18 -3.65 -14.12
N SER A 69 4.12 -3.32 -13.37
CA SER A 69 2.72 -3.63 -13.70
C SER A 69 1.87 -2.93 -12.63
N SER A 70 1.10 -1.89 -12.91
CA SER A 70 0.50 -1.52 -14.18
C SER A 70 -0.02 -0.10 -14.02
N SER A 71 0.66 0.85 -14.62
CA SER A 71 -0.01 1.96 -15.28
C SER A 71 -0.85 1.37 -16.41
N THR A 72 -2.08 0.95 -16.12
CA THR A 72 -3.15 0.98 -17.12
C THR A 72 -3.64 2.41 -17.22
N THR A 73 -2.74 3.29 -17.63
CA THR A 73 -3.08 4.41 -18.49
C THR A 73 -3.17 3.80 -19.89
N GLN A 74 -4.33 3.21 -20.22
CA GLN A 74 -4.85 3.28 -21.59
C GLN A 74 -5.95 4.33 -21.49
N ASP A 75 -5.57 5.59 -21.68
CA ASP A 75 -5.62 6.23 -22.99
C ASP A 75 -7.08 6.55 -23.32
N GLY A 76 -7.44 7.80 -23.04
CA GLY A 76 -8.58 8.38 -23.74
C GLY A 76 -8.16 8.62 -25.18
N THR A 77 -8.79 7.94 -26.14
CA THR A 77 -9.38 8.57 -27.32
C THR A 77 -10.15 7.52 -28.15
N SER A 78 -11.46 7.68 -28.24
CA SER A 78 -12.18 7.58 -29.50
C SER A 78 -13.62 7.98 -29.27
N ALA A 79 -13.90 9.20 -29.67
CA ALA A 79 -15.23 9.64 -30.01
C ALA A 79 -15.77 8.80 -31.20
N GLU A 80 -17.01 8.34 -31.07
CA GLU A 80 -18.06 8.23 -32.13
C GLU A 80 -17.84 7.28 -33.35
N PRO A 81 -18.84 7.14 -34.26
CA PRO A 81 -20.13 6.41 -34.23
C PRO A 81 -20.08 5.09 -35.04
N GLN A 82 -21.13 4.25 -34.97
CA GLN A 82 -21.83 3.64 -36.12
C GLN A 82 -23.10 2.91 -35.69
#